data_AF-A0AAQ3WBY5-F1
#
_entry.id   AF-A0AAQ3WBY5-F1
#
_cell.length_a   1.000
_cell.length_b   1.000
_cell.length_c   1.000
_cell.angle_alpha   90.00
_cell.angle_beta   90.00
_cell.angle_gamma   90.00
#
_symmetry.space_group_name_H-M   'P 1'
#
loop_
_entity.id
_entity.type
_entity.pdbx_description
1 polymer ?
#
loop_
_entity_poly.entity_id
_entity_poly.type
_entity_poly.pdbx_seq_one_letter_code
_entity_poly.pdbx_strand_id
1 'polypeptide(L)' 'MKKKVLWLMSWLSNGLDDEAIDRFYQLIKELKSNGRIIVIASHNKKDIEELCDSIIAIKDGSIVS' A
#
# COMPACT_ATOMS: atom_id res chain seq x y z
N MET A 1 -2.80 -11.75 -20.66
CA MET A 1 -3.69 -10.89 -19.85
C MET A 1 -2.85 -9.77 -19.22
N LYS A 2 -3.21 -8.49 -19.37
CA LYS A 2 -2.46 -7.38 -18.73
C LYS A 2 -2.73 -7.42 -17.22
N LYS A 3 -1.68 -7.51 -16.39
CA LYS A 3 -1.82 -7.30 -14.94
C LYS A 3 -2.27 -5.86 -14.70
N LYS A 4 -3.37 -5.66 -13.95
CA LYS A 4 -3.85 -4.33 -13.57
C LYS A 4 -2.99 -3.83 -12.41
N VAL A 5 -2.43 -2.63 -12.55
CA VAL A 5 -1.68 -1.94 -11.50
C VAL A 5 -2.65 -1.05 -10.73
N LEU A 6 -2.69 -1.20 -9.40
CA LEU A 6 -3.45 -0.35 -8.49
C LEU A 6 -2.48 0.59 -7.78
N TRP A 7 -2.77 1.89 -7.82
CA TRP A 7 -2.01 2.91 -7.12
C TRP A 7 -2.76 3.29 -5.85
N LEU A 8 -2.11 3.15 -4.70
CA LEU A 8 -2.64 3.54 -3.40
C LEU A 8 -1.75 4.62 -2.80
N MET A 9 -2.36 5.52 -2.06
CA MET A 9 -1.62 6.53 -1.35
C MET A 9 -2.15 6.72 0.06
N SER A 10 -1.25 6.95 1.01
CA SER A 10 -1.50 6.79 2.45
C SER A 10 -2.52 7.73 3.07
N TRP A 11 -3.00 8.74 2.35
CA TRP A 11 -4.11 9.55 2.85
C TRP A 11 -5.43 8.77 2.88
N LEU A 12 -5.53 7.62 2.21
CA LEU A 12 -6.76 6.81 2.14
C LEU A 12 -7.07 6.11 3.47
N SER A 13 -6.07 5.85 4.30
CA SER A 13 -6.24 5.29 5.66
C SER A 13 -6.48 6.38 6.71
N ASN A 14 -6.23 7.66 6.39
CA ASN A 14 -6.37 8.76 7.34
C ASN A 14 -7.85 9.04 7.64
N GLY A 15 -8.22 9.01 8.91
CA GLY A 15 -9.59 9.31 9.37
C GLY A 15 -10.52 8.10 9.39
N LEU A 16 -10.03 6.90 9.08
CA LEU A 16 -10.71 5.65 9.34
C LEU A 16 -10.54 5.23 10.81
N ASP A 17 -11.56 4.59 11.38
CA ASP A 17 -11.41 3.86 12.63
C ASP A 17 -10.62 2.56 12.43
N ASP A 18 -10.21 1.94 13.53
CA ASP A 18 -9.37 0.73 13.49
C ASP A 18 -10.05 -0.43 12.73
N GLU A 19 -11.37 -0.59 12.85
CA GLU A 19 -12.12 -1.66 12.17
C GLU A 19 -12.18 -1.43 10.64
N ALA A 20 -12.33 -0.17 10.22
CA ALA A 20 -12.29 0.21 8.82
C ALA A 20 -10.88 0.07 8.23
N ILE A 21 -9.83 0.38 9.00
CA ILE A 21 -8.44 0.16 8.60
C ILE A 21 -8.17 -1.33 8.38
N ASP A 22 -8.60 -2.19 9.30
CA ASP A 22 -8.41 -3.64 9.18
C ASP A 22 -9.12 -4.19 7.94
N ARG A 23 -10.35 -3.74 7.68
CA ARG A 23 -11.09 -4.10 6.45
C ARG A 23 -10.39 -3.62 5.19
N PHE A 24 -9.85 -2.40 5.21
CA PHE A 24 -9.05 -1.87 4.11
C PHE A 24 -7.84 -2.76 3.83
N TYR A 25 -7.07 -3.15 4.86
CA TYR A 25 -5.92 -4.02 4.69
C TYR A 25 -6.28 -5.38 4.10
N GLN A 26 -7.37 -5.99 4.57
CA GLN A 26 -7.86 -7.26 4.02
C GLN A 26 -8.21 -7.15 2.54
N LEU A 27 -8.90 -6.09 2.13
CA LEU A 27 -9.24 -5.85 0.73
C LEU A 27 -7.98 -5.71 -0.15
N ILE A 28 -6.97 -4.96 0.30
CA ILE A 28 -5.73 -4.79 -0.46
C ILE A 28 -5.00 -6.13 -0.61
N LYS A 29 -4.95 -6.95 0.45
CA LYS A 29 -4.35 -8.29 0.41
C LYS A 29 -5.09 -9.24 -0.54
N GLU A 30 -6.43 -9.19 -0.58
CA GLU A 30 -7.24 -9.97 -1.52
C GLU A 30 -7.01 -9.53 -2.97
N LEU A 31 -6.91 -8.22 -3.22
CA LEU A 31 -6.61 -7.71 -4.56
C LEU A 31 -5.23 -8.15 -5.04
N LYS A 32 -4.24 -8.17 -4.14
CA LYS A 32 -2.90 -8.71 -4.41
C LYS A 32 -2.92 -10.20 -4.71
N SER A 33 -3.65 -11.01 -3.92
CA SER A 33 -3.75 -12.46 -4.12
C SER A 33 -4.42 -12.81 -5.46
N ASN A 34 -5.32 -11.96 -5.94
CA ASN A 34 -5.92 -12.02 -7.28
C ASN A 34 -4.96 -11.59 -8.41
N GLY A 35 -3.65 -11.50 -8.16
CA GLY A 35 -2.61 -11.27 -9.14
C GLY A 35 -2.43 -9.81 -9.57
N ARG A 36 -3.01 -8.84 -8.83
CA ARG A 36 -2.79 -7.42 -9.09
C ARG A 36 -1.46 -6.96 -8.51
N ILE A 37 -0.83 -6.02 -9.22
CA ILE A 37 0.34 -5.30 -8.68
C ILE A 37 -0.20 -4.08 -7.96
N ILE A 38 0.25 -3.85 -6.74
CA ILE A 38 -0.18 -2.73 -5.90
C ILE A 38 1.04 -1.88 -5.62
N VAL A 39 0.97 -0.60 -5.96
CA VAL A 39 2.01 0.39 -5.67
C VAL A 39 1.47 1.32 -4.60
N ILE A 40 2.16 1.38 -3.46
CA ILE A 40 1.74 2.17 -2.30
C ILE A 40 2.77 3.27 -2.07
N ALA A 41 2.31 4.52 -2.08
CA ALA A 41 3.09 5.65 -1.60
C ALA A 41 2.62 5.99 -0.18
N SER A 42 3.47 5.77 0.82
CA SER A 42 3.11 6.00 2.22
C SER A 42 4.28 6.50 3.05
N HIS A 43 3.96 7.33 4.04
CA HIS A 43 4.86 7.69 5.15
C HIS A 43 4.44 7.03 6.47
N ASN A 44 3.29 6.33 6.50
CA ASN A 44 2.80 5.61 7.66
C ASN A 44 3.46 4.23 7.73
N LYS A 45 4.23 3.99 8.79
CA LYS A 45 4.95 2.72 9.00
C LYS A 45 4.02 1.52 9.09
N LYS A 46 2.86 1.66 9.74
CA LYS A 46 1.91 0.54 9.92
C LYS A 46 1.39 0.05 8.56
N ASP A 47 1.04 0.98 7.67
CA ASP A 47 0.60 0.63 6.30
C ASP A 47 1.70 -0.10 5.52
N ILE A 48 2.95 0.36 5.65
CA ILE A 48 4.10 -0.21 4.97
C ILE A 48 4.36 -1.63 5.46
N GLU A 49 4.39 -1.83 6.78
CA GLU A 49 4.64 -3.13 7.41
C GLU A 49 3.53 -4.14 7.09
N GLU A 50 2.27 -3.69 6.99
CA GLU A 50 1.12 -4.57 6.80
C GLU A 50 0.89 -4.98 5.33
N LEU A 51 1.25 -4.11 4.37
CA LEU A 51 0.86 -4.26 2.96
C LEU A 51 2.02 -4.49 1.99
N CYS A 52 3.22 -3.99 2.26
CA CYS A 52 4.29 -3.96 1.27
C CYS A 52 5.19 -5.22 1.35
N ASP A 53 5.42 -5.87 0.20
CA ASP A 53 6.44 -6.93 0.07
C ASP A 53 7.85 -6.36 -0.14
N SER A 54 7.93 -5.15 -0.67
CA SER A 54 9.17 -4.47 -1.01
C SER A 54 8.99 -2.98 -0.80
N ILE A 55 10.05 -2.33 -0.33
CA ILE A 55 10.03 -0.93 0.06
C ILE A 55 11.13 -0.23 -0.73
N ILE A 56 10.78 0.89 -1.35
CA ILE A 56 11.73 1.80 -1.99
C ILE A 56 11.68 3.10 -1.21
N ALA A 57 12.82 3.53 -0.68
CA ALA A 57 12.90 4.81 0.01
C ALA A 57 13.33 5.90 -0.96
N ILE A 58 12.60 7.01 -0.95
CA ILE A 58 12.91 8.18 -1.78
C ILE A 58 13.20 9.36 -0.85
N LYS A 59 14.34 10.02 -1.08
CA LYS A 59 14.73 11.23 -0.37
C LYS A 59 15.33 12.22 -1.37
N ASP A 60 14.88 13.47 -1.31
CA ASP A 60 15.38 14.57 -2.17
C ASP A 60 15.36 14.21 -3.68
N GLY A 61 14.27 13.55 -4.12
CA GLY A 61 14.08 13.13 -5.51
C GLY A 61 14.91 11.91 -5.95
N SER A 62 15.67 11.29 -5.05
CA SER A 62 16.53 10.15 -5.34
C SER A 62 16.12 8.90 -4.56
N ILE A 63 16.28 7.72 -5.18
CA ILE A 63 16.13 6.44 -4.48
C ILE A 63 17.34 6.25 -3.57
N VAL A 64 17.09 5.99 -2.29
CA VAL A 64 18.13 5.81 -1.28
C VAL A 64 18.20 4.39 -0.71
N SER A 65 17.17 3.57 -0.93
CA SER A 65 17.17 2.12 -0.65
C SER A 65 16.22 1.38 -1.58
#